data_AF-A0A4S3J0V8-F1
#
_entry.id   AF-A0A4S3J0V8-F1
#
_cell.length_a   1.000
_cell.length_b   1.000
_cell.length_c   1.000
_cell.angle_alpha   90.00
_cell.angle_beta   90.00
_cell.angle_gamma   90.00
#
_symmetry.space_group_name_H-M   'P 1'
#
loop_
_entity.id
_entity.type
_entity.pdbx_description
1 polymer ?
#
loop_
_entity_poly.entity_id
_entity_poly.type
_entity_poly.pdbx_seq_one_letter_code
_entity_poly.pdbx_strand_id
1 'polypeptide(L)'
;MEKITLLSAPKTLPLGSAPADEVRTYITQLLVKNNDVPVDIAEKYASKWEIGQFSQLTQASEEALQRIFGDNVGLCVYIALQEALREDISKVLDKRPSAIISSLYWVV
;
A
#
# COMPACT_ATOMS: atom_id res chain seq x y z
N MET A 1 0.19 -2.12 -28.17
CA MET A 1 0.06 -0.80 -27.51
C MET A 1 -0.87 -0.99 -26.32
N GLU A 2 -0.35 -1.33 -25.15
CA GLU A 2 -1.17 -1.78 -24.00
C GLU A 2 -0.65 -1.26 -22.64
N LYS A 3 0.13 -0.17 -22.63
CA LYS A 3 0.74 0.36 -21.40
C LYS A 3 -0.14 1.38 -20.64
N ILE A 4 -1.25 1.84 -21.23
CA ILE A 4 -1.98 3.03 -20.75
C ILE A 4 -3.14 2.69 -19.79
N THR A 5 -3.59 1.42 -19.74
CA THR A 5 -4.79 1.04 -18.97
C THR A 5 -4.52 0.73 -17.50
N LEU A 6 -3.26 0.66 -17.05
CA LEU A 6 -2.90 0.31 -15.66
C LEU A 6 -2.64 1.53 -14.75
N LEU A 7 -2.86 2.75 -15.26
CA LEU A 7 -2.63 4.01 -14.53
C LEU A 7 -3.80 4.43 -13.62
N SER A 8 -4.77 3.55 -13.36
CA SER A 8 -5.70 3.77 -12.24
C SER A 8 -5.01 3.38 -10.94
N ALA A 9 -5.00 4.30 -9.97
CA ALA A 9 -4.54 4.10 -8.60
C ALA A 9 -4.85 2.69 -8.05
N PRO A 10 -3.95 2.09 -7.24
CA PRO A 10 -4.29 0.85 -6.57
C PRO A 10 -5.38 1.20 -5.56
N LYS A 11 -6.63 0.84 -5.90
CA LYS A 11 -7.82 1.15 -5.11
C LYS A 11 -7.93 0.23 -3.88
N THR A 12 -7.06 -0.78 -3.84
CA THR A 12 -7.04 -1.87 -2.89
C THR A 12 -5.60 -2.30 -2.65
N LEU A 13 -5.27 -2.56 -1.39
CA LEU A 13 -3.97 -3.14 -1.03
C LEU A 13 -3.85 -4.54 -1.65
N PRO A 14 -2.68 -4.91 -2.20
CA PRO A 14 -2.42 -6.28 -2.62
C PRO A 14 -2.61 -7.26 -1.48
N LEU A 15 -2.88 -8.53 -1.81
CA LEU A 15 -2.95 -9.57 -0.81
C LEU A 15 -1.59 -9.71 -0.12
N GLY A 16 -1.55 -10.02 1.18
CA GLY A 16 -0.28 -10.15 1.91
C GLY A 16 0.70 -11.16 1.31
N SER A 17 0.20 -12.15 0.57
CA SER A 17 0.97 -13.17 -0.15
C SER A 17 1.31 -12.80 -1.60
N ALA A 18 0.96 -11.59 -2.05
CA ALA A 18 1.22 -11.13 -3.40
C ALA A 18 2.73 -11.19 -3.71
N PRO A 19 3.13 -11.73 -4.87
CA PRO A 19 4.53 -11.88 -5.24
C PRO A 19 5.19 -10.54 -5.53
N ALA A 20 6.52 -10.52 -5.55
CA ALA A 20 7.31 -9.31 -5.73
C ALA A 20 6.92 -8.50 -6.99
N ASP A 21 6.54 -9.16 -8.09
CA ASP A 21 6.11 -8.47 -9.32
C ASP A 21 4.84 -7.63 -9.11
N GLU A 22 3.85 -8.18 -8.41
CA GLU A 22 2.62 -7.46 -8.08
C GLU A 22 2.90 -6.32 -7.09
N VAL A 23 3.82 -6.55 -6.15
CA VAL A 23 4.28 -5.51 -5.21
C VAL A 23 4.99 -4.36 -5.95
N ARG A 24 5.81 -4.65 -6.96
CA ARG A 24 6.45 -3.62 -7.80
C ARG A 24 5.44 -2.80 -8.58
N THR A 25 4.43 -3.45 -9.16
CA THR A 25 3.34 -2.74 -9.83
C THR A 25 2.63 -1.80 -8.86
N TYR A 26 2.34 -2.28 -7.64
CA TYR A 26 1.73 -1.46 -6.60
C TYR A 26 2.61 -0.25 -6.21
N ILE A 27 3.90 -0.45 -5.93
CA ILE A 27 4.83 0.64 -5.59
C ILE A 27 4.91 1.67 -6.72
N THR A 28 4.96 1.21 -7.97
CA THR A 28 4.99 2.08 -9.15
C THR A 28 3.76 2.97 -9.19
N GLN A 29 2.57 2.38 -9.06
CA GLN A 29 1.32 3.14 -9.08
C GLN A 29 1.21 4.11 -7.88
N LEU A 30 1.68 3.69 -6.70
CA LEU A 30 1.71 4.49 -5.49
C LEU A 30 2.61 5.74 -5.65
N LEU A 31 3.80 5.56 -6.22
CA LEU A 31 4.74 6.66 -6.49
C LEU A 31 4.19 7.65 -7.52
N VAL A 32 3.62 7.14 -8.62
CA VAL A 32 3.02 7.99 -9.66
C VAL A 32 1.85 8.80 -9.10
N LYS A 33 0.97 8.18 -8.32
CA LYS A 33 -0.22 8.83 -7.77
C LYS A 33 0.09 9.87 -6.70
N ASN A 34 0.93 9.51 -5.72
CA ASN A 34 1.09 10.33 -4.52
C ASN A 34 2.19 11.38 -4.66
N ASN A 35 3.13 11.20 -5.60
CA ASN A 35 4.32 12.04 -5.70
C ASN A 35 4.51 12.66 -7.10
N ASP A 36 3.54 12.46 -8.01
CA ASP A 36 3.61 12.91 -9.42
C ASP A 36 4.92 12.52 -10.12
N VAL A 37 5.46 11.35 -9.75
CA VAL A 37 6.72 10.83 -10.28
C VAL A 37 6.46 10.22 -11.66
N PRO A 38 7.27 10.53 -12.68
CA PRO A 38 7.16 9.89 -13.99
C PRO A 38 7.21 8.37 -13.90
N VAL A 39 6.41 7.67 -14.72
CA VAL A 39 6.25 6.20 -14.66
C VAL A 39 7.58 5.47 -14.81
N ASP A 40 8.47 5.93 -15.69
CA ASP A 40 9.79 5.36 -15.92
C ASP A 40 10.70 5.47 -14.68
N ILE A 41 10.60 6.60 -13.95
CA ILE A 41 11.32 6.81 -12.70
C ILE A 41 10.71 5.95 -11.59
N ALA A 42 9.39 5.88 -11.50
CA ALA A 42 8.69 5.03 -10.53
C ALA A 42 9.00 3.54 -10.73
N GLU A 43 9.02 3.05 -11.97
CA GLU A 43 9.41 1.67 -12.32
C GLU A 43 10.84 1.36 -11.85
N LYS A 44 11.78 2.31 -12.04
CA LYS A 44 13.17 2.18 -11.60
C LYS A 44 13.33 2.11 -10.08
N TYR A 45 12.49 2.82 -9.32
CA TYR A 45 12.50 2.70 -7.86
C TYR A 45 11.81 1.41 -7.41
N ALA A 46 10.67 1.07 -7.99
CA ALA A 46 9.96 -0.16 -7.69
C ALA A 46 10.81 -1.41 -7.95
N SER A 47 11.63 -1.42 -9.01
CA SER A 47 12.52 -2.55 -9.33
C SER A 47 13.54 -2.86 -8.22
N LYS A 48 13.81 -1.92 -7.31
CA LYS A 48 14.68 -2.16 -6.14
C LYS A 48 14.05 -3.09 -5.10
N TRP A 49 12.74 -3.32 -5.17
CA TRP A 49 12.08 -4.37 -4.41
C TRP A 49 12.34 -5.72 -5.09
N GLU A 50 13.51 -6.31 -4.83
CA GLU A 50 13.97 -7.51 -5.52
C GLU A 50 13.24 -8.79 -5.08
N ILE A 51 13.01 -8.92 -3.77
CA ILE A 51 12.46 -10.11 -3.14
C ILE A 51 11.53 -9.67 -2.03
N GLY A 52 10.36 -10.29 -1.94
CA GLY A 52 9.49 -10.13 -0.80
C GLY A 52 8.02 -9.95 -1.17
N GLN A 53 7.16 -10.52 -0.34
CA GLN A 53 5.71 -10.41 -0.49
C GLN A 53 5.20 -9.07 0.02
N PHE A 54 3.96 -8.72 -0.33
CA PHE A 54 3.35 -7.47 0.13
C PHE A 54 3.30 -7.36 1.67
N SER A 55 3.11 -8.49 2.37
CA SER A 55 3.17 -8.52 3.84
C SER A 55 4.53 -8.08 4.41
N GLN A 56 5.62 -8.35 3.70
CA GLN A 56 6.96 -7.91 4.11
C GLN A 56 7.15 -6.41 3.83
N LEU A 57 6.50 -5.88 2.77
CA LEU A 57 6.49 -4.45 2.50
C LEU A 57 5.74 -3.68 3.59
N THR A 58 4.57 -4.17 4.04
CA THR A 58 3.76 -3.51 5.08
C THR A 58 4.37 -3.58 6.48
N GLN A 59 5.22 -4.56 6.74
CA GLN A 59 5.93 -4.72 8.01
C GLN A 59 7.31 -4.04 8.02
N ALA A 60 7.79 -3.55 6.87
CA ALA A 60 9.08 -2.89 6.79
C ALA A 60 9.08 -1.57 7.57
N SER A 61 10.16 -1.31 8.29
CA SER A 61 10.38 0.00 8.92
C SER A 61 10.66 1.07 7.87
N GLU A 62 10.39 2.32 8.22
CA GLU A 62 10.77 3.48 7.39
C GLU A 62 12.25 3.42 7.00
N GLU A 63 13.14 3.18 7.96
CA GLU A 63 14.59 3.06 7.73
C GLU A 63 14.96 1.95 6.74
N ALA A 64 14.23 0.83 6.77
CA ALA A 64 14.43 -0.27 5.82
C ALA A 64 14.00 0.16 4.41
N LEU A 65 12.86 0.84 4.29
CA LEU A 65 12.38 1.36 3.00
C LEU A 65 13.28 2.46 2.46
N GLN A 66 13.81 3.35 3.30
CA GLN A 66 14.81 4.36 2.93
C GLN A 66 16.10 3.71 2.43
N ARG A 67 16.58 2.64 3.07
CA ARG A 67 17.76 1.91 2.60
C ARG A 67 17.55 1.25 1.23
N ILE A 68 16.33 0.76 0.95
CA ILE A 68 16.01 0.10 -0.32
C ILE A 68 15.78 1.14 -1.42
N PHE A 69 14.90 2.11 -1.18
CA PHE A 69 14.44 3.04 -2.22
C PHE A 69 15.28 4.32 -2.31
N GLY A 70 15.99 4.67 -1.23
CA GLY A 70 16.66 5.96 -1.00
C GLY A 70 15.83 6.84 -0.08
N ASP A 71 16.48 7.72 0.70
CA ASP A 71 15.88 8.46 1.83
C ASP A 71 14.53 9.10 1.50
N ASN A 72 14.47 9.96 0.49
CA ASN A 72 13.24 10.66 0.13
C ASN A 72 12.15 9.70 -0.39
N VAL A 73 12.52 8.76 -1.26
CA VAL A 73 11.54 7.85 -1.90
C VAL A 73 11.02 6.82 -0.90
N GLY A 74 11.90 6.30 -0.04
CA GLY A 74 11.52 5.37 1.02
C GLY A 74 10.58 6.01 2.04
N LEU A 75 10.81 7.27 2.42
CA LEU A 75 9.89 8.03 3.26
C LEU A 75 8.52 8.20 2.60
N CYS A 76 8.49 8.59 1.32
CA CYS A 76 7.24 8.73 0.56
C CYS A 76 6.47 7.41 0.47
N VAL A 77 7.15 6.30 0.21
CA VAL A 77 6.53 4.96 0.17
C VAL A 77 5.98 4.58 1.54
N TYR A 78 6.73 4.82 2.62
CA TYR A 78 6.29 4.52 3.97
C TYR A 78 5.02 5.29 4.36
N ILE A 79 5.00 6.61 4.17
CA ILE A 79 3.85 7.47 4.49
C ILE A 79 2.61 6.99 3.72
N ALA A 80 2.74 6.84 2.40
CA ALA A 80 1.64 6.43 1.55
C ALA A 80 1.12 5.02 1.89
N LEU A 81 1.99 4.11 2.33
CA LEU A 81 1.59 2.77 2.78
C LEU A 81 0.82 2.82 4.10
N GLN A 82 1.25 3.64 5.06
CA GLN A 82 0.54 3.83 6.34
C GLN A 82 -0.83 4.47 6.13
N GLU A 83 -0.94 5.43 5.21
CA GLU A 83 -2.22 6.04 4.83
C GLU A 83 -3.15 5.00 4.20
N ALA A 84 -2.66 4.20 3.26
CA ALA A 84 -3.46 3.17 2.60
C ALA A 84 -3.91 2.06 3.58
N LEU A 85 -3.06 1.64 4.53
CA LEU A 85 -3.41 0.70 5.60
C LEU A 85 -4.47 1.29 6.55
N ARG A 86 -4.37 2.57 6.90
CA ARG A 86 -5.37 3.27 7.72
C ARG A 86 -6.73 3.33 7.03
N GLU A 87 -6.75 3.63 5.73
CA GLU A 87 -7.98 3.67 4.93
C GLU A 87 -8.62 2.28 4.77
N ASP A 88 -7.82 1.22 4.67
CA ASP A 88 -8.36 -0.13 4.55
C ASP A 88 -9.00 -0.61 5.86
N ILE A 89 -8.33 -0.34 6.99
CA ILE A 89 -8.87 -0.62 8.34
C ILE A 89 -10.16 0.18 8.58
N SER A 90 -10.23 1.45 8.18
CA SER A 90 -11.44 2.25 8.36
C SER A 90 -12.64 1.71 7.58
N LYS A 91 -12.43 1.20 6.35
CA LYS A 91 -13.48 0.53 5.56
C LYS A 91 -13.94 -0.79 6.20
N VAL A 92 -13.05 -1.54 6.85
CA VAL A 92 -13.41 -2.76 7.59
C VAL A 92 -14.24 -2.44 8.82
N LEU A 93 -13.89 -1.36 9.54
CA LEU A 93 -14.64 -0.91 10.71
C LEU A 93 -16.02 -0.34 10.33
N ASP A 94 -16.13 0.39 9.22
CA ASP A 94 -17.39 0.93 8.70
C ASP A 94 -18.36 -0.18 8.23
N LYS A 95 -17.83 -1.30 7.71
CA LYS A 95 -18.61 -2.45 7.25
C LYS A 95 -19.10 -3.39 8.35
N ARG A 96 -18.78 -3.15 9.63
CA ARG A 96 -19.42 -3.90 10.74
C ARG A 96 -20.69 -3.15 11.17
N PRO A 97 -21.90 -3.61 10.78
CA PRO A 97 -23.10 -3.12 11.43
C PRO A 97 -23.02 -3.51 12.91
N SER A 98 -22.89 -2.50 13.77
CA SER A 98 -23.53 -2.24 15.09
C SER A 98 -24.22 -3.35 15.92
N ALA A 99 -24.12 -4.63 15.57
CA ALA A 99 -24.81 -5.74 16.22
C ALA A 99 -24.17 -6.17 17.57
N ILE A 100 -22.96 -5.71 17.88
CA ILE A 100 -22.32 -6.03 19.16
C ILE A 100 -22.76 -5.07 20.28
N ILE A 101 -23.20 -3.84 19.95
CA ILE A 101 -23.58 -2.86 20.98
C ILE A 101 -24.97 -3.16 21.56
N SER A 102 -25.84 -3.89 20.84
CA SER A 102 -27.18 -4.21 21.34
C SER A 102 -27.22 -5.32 22.40
N SER A 103 -26.15 -6.12 22.55
CA SER A 103 -26.11 -7.22 23.54
C SER A 103 -25.63 -6.81 24.93
N LEU A 104 -25.24 -5.53 25.15
CA LEU A 104 -24.86 -5.01 26.47
C LEU A 104 -25.95 -4.16 27.15
N TYR A 105 -27.12 -3.98 26.52
CA TYR A 105 -28.23 -3.19 27.07
C TYR A 105 -29.49 -4.02 27.37
N TRP A 106 -29.33 -5.28 27.82
CA TRP A 106 -30.43 -6.09 28.37
C TRP A 106 -30.12 -6.70 29.74
N VAL A 107 -29.44 -5.95 30.61
CA VAL A 107 -29.49 -6.16 32.06
C VAL A 107 -29.52 -4.81 32.76
N VAL A 108 -30.64 -4.09 32.66
CA VAL A 108 -31.14 -3.18 33.71
C VAL A 108 -32.64 -3.38 33.81
#